data_AF-A0A844X2D5-F1
#
_entry.id   AF-A0A844X2D5-F1
#
_cell.length_a   1.000
_cell.length_b   1.000
_cell.length_c   1.000
_cell.angle_alpha   90.00
_cell.angle_beta   90.00
_cell.angle_gamma   90.00
#
_symmetry.space_group_name_H-M   'P 1'
#
loop_
_entity.id
_entity.type
_entity.pdbx_description
1 polymer ?
#
loop_
_entity_poly.entity_id
_entity_poly.type
_entity_poly.pdbx_seq_one_letter_code
_entity_poly.pdbx_strand_id
1 'polypeptide(L)' 'MEIFNIGNNVQFSNFERFNRTYRIEVLDLYFFNNLKQARRKTEQSLTMYNTERPHEALNNMTPIEFKTLKQVA' A
#
# COMPACT_ATOMS: atom_id res chain seq x y z
N MET A 1 -15.07 -3.82 -4.04
CA MET A 1 -14.30 -3.88 -2.78
C MET A 1 -14.37 -5.32 -2.32
N GLU A 2 -13.26 -6.06 -2.44
CA GLU A 2 -13.18 -7.39 -1.81
C GLU A 2 -13.13 -7.20 -0.29
N ILE A 3 -13.99 -7.91 0.43
CA ILE A 3 -13.91 -7.99 1.89
C ILE A 3 -12.74 -8.91 2.19
N PHE A 4 -11.64 -8.34 2.69
CA PHE A 4 -10.40 -9.07 2.97
C PHE A 4 -10.57 -10.07 4.12
N ASN A 5 -9.96 -11.24 3.97
CA ASN A 5 -9.94 -12.28 5.00
C ASN A 5 -8.96 -11.92 6.12
N ILE A 6 -9.50 -11.56 7.29
CA ILE A 6 -8.77 -11.18 8.51
C ILE A 6 -7.85 -12.33 9.01
N GLY A 7 -8.10 -13.59 8.61
CA GLY A 7 -7.30 -14.74 9.01
C GLY A 7 -5.90 -14.82 8.37
N ASN A 8 -5.56 -13.98 7.39
CA ASN A 8 -4.23 -13.99 6.76
C ASN A 8 -3.32 -12.89 7.35
N ASN A 9 -2.52 -13.27 8.34
CA ASN A 9 -1.60 -12.38 9.07
C ASN A 9 -0.64 -11.59 8.16
N VAL A 10 -0.23 -12.17 7.02
CA VAL A 10 0.68 -11.51 6.07
C VAL A 10 -0.04 -10.36 5.35
N GLN A 11 -1.29 -10.57 4.93
CA GLN A 11 -2.09 -9.53 4.28
C GLN A 11 -2.40 -8.37 5.26
N PHE A 12 -2.69 -8.70 6.52
CA PHE A 12 -2.96 -7.70 7.55
C PHE A 12 -1.73 -6.83 7.86
N SER A 13 -0.56 -7.45 8.09
CA SER A 13 0.70 -6.72 8.32
C SER A 13 1.06 -5.78 7.16
N ASN A 14 0.84 -6.22 5.92
CA ASN A 14 1.05 -5.38 4.74
C ASN A 14 0.10 -4.17 4.73
N PHE A 15 -1.17 -4.36 5.11
CA PHE A 15 -2.16 -3.30 5.19
C PHE A 15 -1.85 -2.29 6.31
N GLU A 16 -1.45 -2.76 7.49
CA GLU A 16 -1.05 -1.87 8.58
C GLU A 16 0.12 -0.96 8.19
N ARG A 17 1.13 -1.52 7.51
CA ARG A 17 2.27 -0.75 6.98
C ARG A 17 1.83 0.29 5.94
N PHE A 18 0.98 -0.11 4.99
CA PHE A 18 0.44 0.81 4.01
C PHE A 18 -0.36 1.94 4.69
N ASN A 19 -1.27 1.61 5.60
CA ASN A 19 -2.09 2.61 6.29
C ASN A 19 -1.27 3.61 7.11
N ARG A 20 -0.20 3.13 7.77
CA ARG A 20 0.72 4.01 8.50
C ARG A 20 1.37 5.01 7.56
N THR A 21 1.87 4.53 6.43
CA THR A 21 2.49 5.36 5.38
C THR A 21 1.47 6.34 4.80
N TYR A 22 0.30 5.84 4.42
CA TYR A 22 -0.79 6.63 3.85
C TYR A 22 -1.26 7.74 4.80
N ARG A 23 -1.34 7.47 6.11
CA ARG A 23 -1.67 8.51 7.09
C ARG A 23 -0.65 9.64 7.07
N ILE A 24 0.63 9.32 7.19
CA ILE A 24 1.70 10.31 7.31
C ILE A 24 1.89 11.09 5.99
N GLU A 25 1.90 10.40 4.86
CA GLU A 25 2.30 10.98 3.58
C GLU A 25 1.11 11.54 2.78
N VAL A 26 -0.12 11.23 3.18
CA VAL A 26 -1.33 11.67 2.46
C VAL A 26 -2.29 12.39 3.38
N LEU A 27 -2.75 11.74 4.46
CA LEU A 27 -3.80 12.32 5.29
C LEU A 27 -3.29 13.48 6.15
N ASP A 28 -2.05 13.42 6.62
CA ASP A 28 -1.46 14.48 7.45
C ASP A 28 -0.97 15.67 6.59
N LEU A 29 -0.76 15.48 5.27
CA LEU A 29 -0.23 16.52 4.37
C LEU A 29 -1.29 17.20 3.50
N TYR A 30 -2.44 16.57 3.26
CA TYR A 30 -3.44 17.08 2.31
C TYR A 30 -4.82 17.22 2.94
N PHE A 31 -5.44 18.39 2.72
CA PHE A 31 -6.88 18.56 2.93
C PHE A 31 -7.64 18.23 1.63
N PHE A 32 -8.71 17.46 1.76
CA PHE A 32 -9.55 17.08 0.62
C PHE A 32 -10.86 17.85 0.61
N ASN A 33 -11.15 18.50 -0.52
CA ASN A 33 -12.40 19.24 -0.68
C ASN A 33 -13.58 18.33 -1.07
N ASN A 34 -13.30 17.10 -1.53
CA ASN A 34 -14.31 16.09 -1.85
C ASN A 34 -13.71 14.69 -1.94
N LEU A 35 -14.58 13.68 -1.93
CA LEU A 35 -14.20 12.27 -2.02
C LEU A 35 -13.49 11.91 -3.32
N LYS A 36 -13.74 12.63 -4.43
CA LYS A 36 -13.07 12.35 -5.71
C LYS A 36 -11.59 12.69 -5.65
N GLN A 37 -11.22 13.78 -4.98
CA GLN A 37 -9.81 14.13 -4.75
C GLN A 37 -9.14 13.13 -3.82
N ALA A 38 -9.80 12.78 -2.71
CA ALA A 38 -9.30 11.77 -1.78
C ALA A 38 -9.01 10.45 -2.50
N ARG A 39 -9.98 9.93 -3.27
CA ARG A 39 -9.83 8.69 -4.06
C ARG A 39 -8.64 8.72 -5.01
N ARG A 40 -8.50 9.81 -5.78
CA ARG A 40 -7.35 9.97 -6.71
C ARG A 40 -6.02 9.92 -5.98
N LYS A 41 -5.91 10.58 -4.82
CA LYS A 41 -4.69 10.55 -4.02
C LYS A 41 -4.44 9.18 -3.38
N THR A 42 -5.48 8.49 -2.94
CA THR A 42 -5.40 7.10 -2.47
C THR A 42 -4.89 6.18 -3.58
N GLU A 43 -5.45 6.26 -4.79
CA GLU A 43 -5.03 5.46 -5.94
C GLU A 43 -3.56 5.72 -6.30
N GLN A 44 -3.14 6.99 -6.38
CA GLN A 44 -1.74 7.36 -6.62
C GLN A 44 -0.80 6.76 -5.57
N SER A 45 -1.17 6.88 -4.30
CA SER A 45 -0.34 6.39 -3.18
C SER A 45 -0.25 4.87 -3.18
N LEU A 46 -1.34 4.18 -3.51
CA LEU A 46 -1.38 2.73 -3.62
C LEU A 46 -0.53 2.23 -4.79
N THR A 47 -0.59 2.90 -5.95
CA THR A 47 0.30 2.61 -7.08
C THR A 47 1.75 2.76 -6.66
N MET A 48 2.16 3.94 -6.20
CA MET A 48 3.55 4.21 -5.80
C MET A 48 4.06 3.21 -4.75
N TYR A 49 3.27 2.92 -3.71
CA TYR A 49 3.66 1.98 -2.66
C TYR A 49 3.91 0.57 -3.20
N ASN A 50 3.10 0.14 -4.18
CA ASN A 50 3.14 -1.22 -4.72
C ASN A 50 4.14 -1.40 -5.88
N THR A 51 4.42 -0.35 -6.65
CA THR A 51 5.21 -0.44 -7.90
C THR A 51 6.54 0.30 -7.87
N GLU A 52 6.73 1.26 -6.96
CA GLU A 52 7.89 2.16 -7.01
C GLU A 52 8.68 2.20 -5.70
N ARG A 53 8.03 2.03 -4.56
CA ARG A 53 8.69 2.15 -3.25
C ARG A 53 9.41 0.84 -2.88
N PRO A 54 10.74 0.85 -2.72
CA PRO A 54 11.45 -0.29 -2.15
C PRO A 54 11.19 -0.40 -0.65
N HIS A 55 11.03 -1.62 -0.15
CA HIS A 55 10.83 -1.88 1.27
C HIS A 55 11.97 -2.75 1.81
N GLU A 56 12.68 -2.28 2.84
CA GLU A 56 13.81 -3.02 3.44
C GLU A 56 13.41 -4.43 3.89
N ALA A 57 12.22 -4.58 4.47
CA ALA A 57 11.67 -5.88 4.88
C ALA A 57 11.38 -6.84 3.71
N LEU A 58 11.38 -6.35 2.47
CA LEU A 58 11.22 -7.10 1.24
C LEU A 58 12.55 -7.16 0.46
N ASN A 59 13.71 -7.09 1.13
CA ASN A 59 15.03 -7.01 0.49
C ASN A 59 15.13 -5.84 -0.50
N ASN A 60 14.57 -4.68 -0.14
CA ASN A 60 14.49 -3.49 -0.99
C ASN A 60 13.72 -3.67 -2.30
N MET A 61 12.89 -4.72 -2.41
CA MET A 61 11.92 -4.84 -3.50
C MET A 61 10.63 -4.07 -3.18
N THR A 62 9.91 -3.73 -4.24
CA THR A 62 8.52 -3.33 -4.17
C THR A 62 7.62 -4.53 -3.84
N PRO A 63 6.40 -4.30 -3.33
CA PRO A 63 5.47 -5.39 -3.04
C PRO A 63 5.14 -6.25 -4.26
N ILE A 64 5.06 -5.66 -5.46
CA ILE A 64 4.81 -6.41 -6.70
C ILE A 64 6.02 -7.26 -7.06
N GLU A 65 7.24 -6.72 -7.06
CA GLU A 65 8.46 -7.49 -7.34
C GLU A 65 8.60 -8.69 -6.40
N PHE A 66 8.37 -8.48 -5.10
CA PHE A 66 8.41 -9.55 -4.11
C PHE A 66 7.33 -10.62 -4.35
N LYS A 67 6.10 -10.20 -4.71
CA LYS A 67 5.02 -11.12 -5.05
C LYS A 67 5.36 -11.94 -6.30
N THR A 68 5.87 -11.31 -7.35
CA THR A 68 6.29 -11.98 -8.58
C THR A 68 7.41 -12.98 -8.30
N LEU A 69 8.43 -12.61 -7.52
CA LEU A 69 9.50 -13.53 -7.12
C LEU A 69 8.95 -14.77 -6.37
N LYS A 70 8.04 -14.55 -5.42
CA LYS A 70 7.41 -15.64 -4.64
C LYS A 70 6.49 -16.55 -5.46
N GLN A 71 5.98 -16.10 -6.59
CA GLN A 71 5.12 -16.90 -7.46
C GLN A 71 5.91 -17.76 -8.45
N VAL A 72 7.15 -17.37 -8.74
CA VAL A 72 8.06 -18.08 -9.66
C VAL A 72 8.91 -19.12 -8.92
N ALA A 73 9.09 -18.95 -7.60
CA ALA A 73 9.76 -19.90 -6.71
C ALA A 73 8.79 -20.98 -6.21
#